data_AF-A0A2K5S1N8-F1
#
_entry.id   AF-A0A2K5S1N8-F1
#
_cell.length_a   1.000
_cell.length_b   1.000
_cell.length_c   1.000
_cell.angle_alpha   90.00
_cell.angle_beta   90.00
_cell.angle_gamma   90.00
#
_symmetry.space_group_name_H-M   'P 1'
#
loop_
_entity.id
_entity.type
_entity.pdbx_description
1 polymer ?
#
loop_
_entity_poly.entity_id
_entity_poly.type
_entity_poly.pdbx_seq_one_letter_code
_entity_poly.pdbx_strand_id
1 'polypeptide(L)'
;MRRSVPSLEELNQFRQHVATLRETKASRRAEFVSIKRQIILCMEELDHTPDTSFERDVVCEDEDAFCLSLENIATLQKLLRQLEMQKLQNEAVCEALRTQIRELWDRLQIPEEEREAVATIMSGSKAKVRKALQLEVDRLEERKMQNLKKLIEATRVELAQHWDQCFYSQEQRQAFAPFHAEEYTENLLQLHDAEIVRLRNYYEAHRELFEDVRKWEESWRLFLEFERKASDPNRFTNRGGNLLKEEKQRAKLQKTLPKLEEELKAQIELWEQEHSKTFLVNGQKFMEYVAEQWEMRRLERERDRQERQLKYKKQTETEMLCGSAQTPRKRRGMAPKTQSKAHK
;
A
#
# COMPACT_ATOMS: atom_id res chain seq x y z
N MET A 1 65.68 55.21 61.61
CA MET A 1 64.93 54.80 60.41
C MET A 1 65.71 55.24 59.17
N ARG A 2 66.53 54.37 58.57
CA ARG A 2 67.15 54.67 57.27
C ARG A 2 66.01 54.65 56.24
N ARG A 3 65.71 55.80 55.63
CA ARG A 3 64.84 55.84 54.44
C ARG A 3 65.61 55.09 53.35
N SER A 4 65.10 53.93 52.94
CA SER A 4 65.59 53.20 51.77
C SER A 4 65.30 54.07 50.54
N VAL A 5 66.26 54.87 50.11
CA VAL A 5 66.13 55.73 48.92
C VAL A 5 66.61 54.92 47.72
N PRO A 6 65.75 54.68 46.71
CA PRO A 6 66.13 53.89 45.54
C PRO A 6 67.17 54.62 44.68
N SER A 7 68.03 53.85 44.01
CA SER A 7 69.02 54.37 43.06
C SER A 7 68.38 54.77 41.71
N LEU A 8 69.04 55.65 40.94
CA LEU A 8 68.57 56.04 39.61
C LEU A 8 68.44 54.83 38.67
N GLU A 9 69.34 53.86 38.82
CA GLU A 9 69.36 52.63 38.03
C GLU A 9 68.20 51.70 38.40
N GLU A 10 67.90 51.54 39.69
CA GLU A 10 66.70 50.83 40.18
C GLU A 10 65.40 51.48 39.64
N LEU A 11 65.33 52.82 39.62
CA LEU A 11 64.18 53.53 39.07
C LEU A 11 64.02 53.30 37.55
N ASN A 12 65.12 53.28 36.80
CA ASN A 12 65.08 53.03 35.35
C ASN A 12 64.70 51.58 35.03
N GLN A 13 65.25 50.60 35.76
CA GLN A 13 64.89 49.19 35.63
C GLN A 13 63.41 48.98 35.98
N PHE A 14 62.91 49.61 37.05
CA PHE A 14 61.50 49.54 37.43
C PHE A 14 60.58 50.17 36.38
N ARG A 15 60.97 51.33 35.80
CA ARG A 15 60.22 51.96 34.70
C ARG A 15 60.13 51.06 33.47
N GLN A 16 61.24 50.42 33.08
CA GLN A 16 61.25 49.46 31.98
C GLN A 16 60.36 48.25 32.30
N HIS A 17 60.43 47.71 33.51
CA HIS A 17 59.58 46.60 33.94
C HIS A 17 58.10 46.98 33.89
N VAL A 18 57.71 48.15 34.41
CA VAL A 18 56.33 48.65 34.32
C VAL A 18 55.88 48.84 32.87
N ALA A 19 56.76 49.31 31.97
CA ALA A 19 56.45 49.43 30.55
C ALA A 19 56.14 48.05 29.93
N THR A 20 56.98 47.05 30.15
CA THR A 20 56.74 45.68 29.65
C THR A 20 55.46 45.05 30.23
N LEU A 21 55.13 45.34 31.50
CA LEU A 21 53.89 44.88 32.12
C LEU A 21 52.66 45.56 31.52
N ARG A 22 52.75 46.84 31.16
CA ARG A 22 51.68 47.54 30.45
C ARG A 22 51.45 47.00 29.05
N GLU A 23 52.52 46.70 28.32
CA GLU A 23 52.45 46.09 26.98
C GLU A 23 51.81 44.70 27.03
N THR A 24 52.27 43.84 27.94
CA THR A 24 51.69 42.50 28.12
C THR A 24 50.23 42.54 28.59
N LYS A 25 49.87 43.47 29.50
CA LYS A 25 48.47 43.71 29.89
C LYS A 25 47.63 44.13 28.68
N ALA A 26 48.12 45.06 27.85
CA ALA A 26 47.43 45.52 26.66
C ALA A 26 47.23 44.38 25.64
N SER A 27 48.26 43.57 25.41
CA SER A 27 48.19 42.39 24.53
C SER A 27 47.15 41.38 25.01
N ARG A 28 47.15 41.03 26.30
CA ARG A 28 46.18 40.08 26.88
C ARG A 28 44.75 40.63 26.84
N ARG A 29 44.57 41.93 27.04
CA ARG A 29 43.25 42.56 26.92
C ARG A 29 42.73 42.48 25.49
N ALA A 30 43.58 42.74 24.49
CA ALA A 30 43.18 42.62 23.09
C ALA A 30 42.76 41.17 22.74
N GLU A 31 43.50 40.18 23.22
CA GLU A 31 43.15 38.76 23.06
C GLU A 31 41.79 38.44 23.73
N PHE A 32 41.61 38.86 24.99
CA PHE A 32 40.35 38.68 25.71
C PHE A 32 39.15 39.28 24.97
N VAL A 33 39.24 40.54 24.53
CA VAL A 33 38.14 41.22 23.81
C VAL A 33 37.81 40.51 22.50
N SER A 34 38.83 40.06 21.77
CA SER A 34 38.64 39.28 20.53
C SER A 34 37.92 37.96 20.80
N ILE A 35 38.35 37.21 21.81
CA ILE A 35 37.75 35.91 22.14
C ILE A 35 36.35 36.09 22.72
N LYS A 36 36.13 37.07 23.61
CA LYS A 36 34.81 37.42 24.16
C LYS A 36 33.81 37.68 23.03
N ARG A 37 34.19 38.46 22.02
CA ARG A 37 33.35 38.71 20.85
C ARG A 37 33.00 37.42 20.10
N GLN A 38 33.97 36.53 19.88
CA GLN A 38 33.72 35.25 19.22
C GLN A 38 32.80 34.33 20.03
N ILE A 39 32.99 34.29 21.36
CA ILE A 39 32.14 33.53 22.28
C ILE A 39 30.69 34.04 22.21
N ILE A 40 30.47 35.35 22.29
CA ILE A 40 29.12 35.95 22.19
C ILE A 40 28.45 35.54 20.88
N LEU A 41 29.15 35.66 19.75
CA LEU A 41 28.60 35.25 18.45
C LEU A 41 28.27 33.75 18.40
N CYS A 42 29.14 32.89 18.95
CA CYS A 42 28.87 31.46 19.01
C CYS A 42 27.68 31.14 19.92
N MET A 43 27.54 31.81 21.06
CA MET A 43 26.42 31.63 21.98
C MET A 43 25.10 32.09 21.36
N GLU A 44 25.08 33.24 20.67
CA GLU A 44 23.92 33.75 19.93
C GLU A 44 23.49 32.81 18.78
N GLU A 45 24.46 32.18 18.12
CA GLU A 45 24.18 31.24 17.04
C GLU A 45 23.68 29.89 17.55
N LEU A 46 24.15 29.46 18.72
CA LEU A 46 23.69 28.25 19.38
C LEU A 46 22.39 28.45 20.19
N ASP A 47 21.89 29.68 20.30
CA ASP A 47 20.83 30.09 21.23
C ASP A 47 21.16 29.66 22.68
N HIS A 48 22.45 29.68 23.05
CA HIS A 48 22.97 29.29 24.37
C HIS A 48 23.03 30.51 25.31
N THR A 49 22.47 30.38 26.51
CA THR A 49 22.56 31.41 27.55
C THR A 49 23.74 31.14 28.49
N PRO A 50 24.41 32.18 29.03
CA PRO A 50 25.49 31.98 29.99
C PRO A 50 25.04 31.24 31.27
N ASP A 51 25.39 29.96 31.38
CA ASP A 51 24.87 29.09 32.45
C ASP A 51 25.87 28.94 33.60
N THR A 52 27.17 28.94 33.29
CA THR A 52 28.23 28.86 34.30
C THR A 52 28.58 30.24 34.86
N SER A 53 29.14 30.30 36.08
CA SER A 53 29.63 31.56 36.65
C SER A 53 30.69 32.19 35.75
N PHE A 54 31.60 31.37 35.21
CA PHE A 54 32.64 31.83 34.30
C PHE A 54 32.08 32.41 32.98
N GLU A 55 31.06 31.79 32.38
CA GLU A 55 30.39 32.35 31.19
C GLU A 55 29.73 33.70 31.49
N ARG A 56 29.08 33.84 32.65
CA ARG A 56 28.50 35.12 33.08
C ARG A 56 29.56 36.19 33.28
N ASP A 57 30.68 35.86 33.93
CA ASP A 57 31.79 36.78 34.16
C ASP A 57 32.42 37.23 32.83
N VAL A 58 32.50 36.35 31.83
CA VAL A 58 33.05 36.67 30.51
C VAL A 58 32.07 37.52 29.69
N VAL A 59 30.79 37.15 29.66
CA VAL A 59 29.80 37.73 28.73
C VAL A 59 29.08 38.95 29.31
N CYS A 60 28.69 38.89 30.58
CA CYS A 60 27.79 39.87 31.21
C CYS A 60 28.51 40.96 32.01
N GLU A 61 29.74 40.74 32.47
CA GLU A 61 30.51 41.73 33.25
C GLU A 61 31.37 42.66 32.37
N ASP A 62 31.79 43.78 32.97
CA ASP A 62 32.67 44.78 32.36
C ASP A 62 34.03 44.20 31.99
N GLU A 63 34.54 44.55 30.81
CA GLU A 63 35.83 44.04 30.30
C GLU A 63 37.03 44.40 31.17
N ASP A 64 36.91 45.46 31.97
CA ASP A 64 37.96 45.93 32.88
C ASP A 64 37.94 45.19 34.24
N ALA A 65 36.85 44.48 34.57
CA ALA A 65 36.71 43.69 35.80
C ALA A 65 37.30 42.28 35.67
N PHE A 66 37.48 41.78 34.44
CA PHE A 66 37.97 40.42 34.21
C PHE A 66 39.46 40.25 34.53
N CYS A 67 39.78 39.23 35.34
CA CYS A 67 41.15 38.90 35.72
C CYS A 67 41.93 38.27 34.55
N LEU A 68 42.88 39.01 33.95
CA LEU A 68 43.74 38.58 32.83
C LEU A 68 44.90 37.62 33.24
N SER A 69 44.60 36.63 34.07
CA SER A 69 45.54 35.56 34.43
C SER A 69 45.73 34.59 33.26
N LEU A 70 46.87 33.88 33.22
CA LEU A 70 47.12 32.86 32.20
C LEU A 70 46.09 31.71 32.27
N GLU A 71 45.66 31.38 33.49
CA GLU A 71 44.63 30.35 33.72
C GLU A 71 43.27 30.78 33.14
N ASN A 72 42.84 32.02 33.40
CA ASN A 72 41.57 32.55 32.89
C ASN A 72 41.56 32.70 31.36
N ILE A 73 42.70 33.05 30.76
CA ILE A 73 42.83 33.08 29.28
C ILE A 73 42.77 31.65 28.72
N ALA A 74 43.40 30.68 29.37
CA ALA A 74 43.34 29.28 28.95
C ALA A 74 41.92 28.69 29.06
N THR A 75 41.18 29.00 30.14
CA THR A 75 39.77 28.59 30.28
C THR A 75 38.86 29.28 29.27
N LEU A 76 39.11 30.56 28.96
CA LEU A 76 38.40 31.30 27.92
C LEU A 76 38.61 30.67 26.52
N GLN A 77 39.85 30.34 26.17
CA GLN A 77 40.15 29.64 24.92
C GLN A 77 39.51 28.24 24.87
N LYS A 78 39.46 27.54 26.01
CA LYS A 78 38.79 26.23 26.10
C LYS A 78 37.29 26.36 25.86
N LEU A 79 36.64 27.37 26.45
CA LEU A 79 35.21 27.66 26.25
C LEU A 79 34.91 27.96 24.77
N LEU A 80 35.71 28.81 24.12
CA LEU A 80 35.56 29.09 22.70
C LEU A 80 35.64 27.80 21.86
N ARG A 81 36.67 26.97 22.07
CA ARG A 81 36.82 25.69 21.34
C ARG A 81 35.62 24.74 21.55
N GLN A 82 35.03 24.74 22.76
CA GLN A 82 33.85 23.92 23.05
C GLN A 82 32.63 24.41 22.27
N LEU A 83 32.40 25.73 22.22
CA LEU A 83 31.29 26.32 21.47
C LEU A 83 31.46 26.14 19.96
N GLU A 84 32.68 26.33 19.44
CA GLU A 84 33.00 26.06 18.03
C GLU A 84 32.75 24.60 17.66
N MET A 85 33.17 23.66 18.51
CA MET A 85 32.91 22.23 18.30
C MET A 85 31.41 21.92 18.28
N GLN A 86 30.63 22.49 19.20
CA GLN A 86 29.17 22.30 19.22
C GLN A 86 28.51 22.88 17.95
N LYS A 87 28.95 24.05 17.49
CA LYS A 87 28.47 24.65 16.25
C LYS A 87 28.76 23.76 15.04
N LEU A 88 29.98 23.23 14.94
CA LEU A 88 30.37 22.29 13.88
C LEU A 88 29.54 21.01 13.92
N GLN A 89 29.29 20.45 15.11
CA GLN A 89 28.44 19.27 15.27
C GLN A 89 27.00 19.54 14.85
N ASN A 90 26.43 20.69 15.21
CA ASN A 90 25.09 21.07 14.81
C ASN A 90 24.98 21.26 13.29
N GLU A 91 25.97 21.90 12.67
CA GLU A 91 26.03 22.05 11.21
C GLU A 91 26.15 20.70 10.51
N ALA A 92 27.00 19.80 10.99
CA ALA A 92 27.15 18.48 10.41
C ALA A 92 25.83 17.68 10.44
N VAL A 93 25.09 17.73 11.55
CA VAL A 93 23.78 17.07 11.64
C VAL A 93 22.75 17.75 10.73
N CYS A 94 22.70 19.08 10.69
CA CYS A 94 21.78 19.79 9.82
C CYS A 94 22.07 19.51 8.35
N GLU A 95 23.34 19.48 7.94
CA GLU A 95 23.70 19.16 6.56
C GLU A 95 23.36 17.71 6.20
N ALA A 96 23.55 16.76 7.11
CA ALA A 96 23.12 15.37 6.90
C ALA A 96 21.59 15.26 6.68
N LEU A 97 20.80 16.00 7.46
CA LEU A 97 19.34 16.08 7.27
C LEU A 97 18.99 16.74 5.93
N ARG A 98 19.68 17.82 5.54
CA ARG A 98 19.47 18.48 4.24
C ARG A 98 19.82 17.55 3.08
N THR A 99 20.89 16.77 3.17
CA THR A 99 21.22 15.76 2.15
C THR A 99 20.12 14.70 2.04
N GLN A 100 19.61 14.20 3.17
CA GLN A 100 18.50 13.23 3.18
C GLN A 100 17.22 13.82 2.55
N ILE A 101 16.89 15.08 2.85
CA ILE A 101 15.76 15.78 2.22
C ILE A 101 15.93 15.87 0.71
N ARG A 102 17.12 16.26 0.22
CA ARG A 102 17.40 16.34 -1.22
C ARG A 102 17.25 14.98 -1.91
N GLU A 103 17.79 13.92 -1.30
CA GLU A 103 17.63 12.55 -1.80
C GLU A 103 16.14 12.14 -1.87
N LEU A 104 15.36 12.43 -0.83
CA LEU A 104 13.94 12.14 -0.80
C LEU A 104 13.16 12.97 -1.85
N TRP A 105 13.53 14.22 -2.07
CA TRP A 105 12.93 15.06 -3.12
C TRP A 105 13.13 14.49 -4.52
N ASP A 106 14.33 13.99 -4.81
CA ASP A 106 14.63 13.41 -6.11
C ASP A 106 13.93 12.07 -6.31
N ARG A 107 13.91 11.23 -5.27
CA ARG A 107 13.22 9.92 -5.31
C ARG A 107 11.70 10.05 -5.40
N LEU A 108 11.10 11.01 -4.70
CA LEU A 108 9.66 11.26 -4.70
C LEU A 108 9.20 12.21 -5.81
N GLN A 109 10.14 12.75 -6.60
CA GLN A 109 9.88 13.73 -7.66
C GLN A 109 9.06 14.93 -7.16
N ILE A 110 9.48 15.49 -6.03
CA ILE A 110 8.82 16.65 -5.42
C ILE A 110 9.01 17.88 -6.32
N PRO A 111 7.92 18.60 -6.67
CA PRO A 111 7.98 19.75 -7.57
C PRO A 111 8.71 20.94 -6.95
N GLU A 112 9.25 21.82 -7.80
CA GLU A 112 10.11 22.93 -7.38
C GLU A 112 9.39 23.89 -6.42
N GLU A 113 8.08 24.11 -6.61
CA GLU A 113 7.29 24.99 -5.74
C GLU A 113 7.25 24.49 -4.28
N GLU A 114 7.19 23.17 -4.07
CA GLU A 114 7.27 22.57 -2.74
C GLU A 114 8.69 22.66 -2.17
N ARG A 115 9.73 22.57 -3.02
CA ARG A 115 11.14 22.72 -2.60
C ARG A 115 11.44 24.15 -2.13
N GLU A 116 10.93 25.15 -2.85
CA GLU A 116 11.07 26.57 -2.52
C GLU A 116 10.41 26.92 -1.17
N ALA A 117 9.27 26.30 -0.85
CA ALA A 117 8.62 26.49 0.45
C ALA A 117 9.52 26.03 1.62
N VAL A 118 10.37 25.03 1.40
CA VAL A 118 11.30 24.46 2.38
C VAL A 118 12.66 25.17 2.37
N ALA A 119 12.99 25.98 1.36
CA ALA A 119 14.27 26.68 1.24
C ALA A 119 14.63 27.51 2.49
N THR A 120 13.63 28.05 3.19
CA THR A 120 13.82 28.81 4.43
C THR A 120 14.45 28.00 5.56
N ILE A 121 14.20 26.69 5.64
CA ILE A 121 14.78 25.78 6.64
C ILE A 121 16.06 25.09 6.14
N MET A 122 16.45 25.29 4.88
CA MET A 122 17.68 24.74 4.28
C MET A 122 18.94 25.54 4.63
N SER A 123 18.83 26.56 5.49
CA SER A 123 19.94 27.42 5.91
C SER A 123 20.05 27.52 7.43
N GLY A 124 21.29 27.59 7.93
CA GLY A 124 21.58 27.74 9.36
C GLY A 124 21.43 26.47 10.20
N SER A 125 21.98 26.50 11.41
CA SER A 125 22.14 25.31 12.26
C SER A 125 21.62 25.47 13.68
N LYS A 126 20.69 26.41 13.85
CA LYS A 126 19.97 26.63 15.11
C LYS A 126 19.12 25.42 15.46
N ALA A 127 18.88 25.22 16.76
CA ALA A 127 18.04 24.12 17.26
C ALA A 127 16.63 24.11 16.64
N LYS A 128 16.05 25.28 16.37
CA LYS A 128 14.75 25.41 15.68
C LYS A 128 14.81 24.88 14.25
N VAL A 129 15.87 25.21 13.50
CA VAL A 129 16.08 24.75 12.12
C VAL A 129 16.29 23.24 12.11
N ARG A 130 17.13 22.71 13.02
CA ARG A 130 17.33 21.26 13.14
C ARG A 130 16.02 20.50 13.39
N LYS A 131 15.15 21.01 14.28
CA LYS A 131 13.82 20.41 14.52
C LYS A 131 12.92 20.49 13.28
N ALA A 132 12.93 21.60 12.55
CA ALA A 132 12.17 21.74 11.33
C ALA A 132 12.66 20.80 10.22
N LEU A 133 13.98 20.65 10.06
CA LEU A 133 14.59 19.69 9.14
C LEU A 133 14.19 18.25 9.47
N GLN A 134 14.23 17.87 10.75
CA GLN A 134 13.80 16.53 11.17
C GLN A 134 12.32 16.28 10.84
N LEU A 135 11.45 17.26 11.14
CA LEU A 135 10.02 17.15 10.85
C LEU A 135 9.75 17.02 9.34
N GLU A 136 10.53 17.70 8.52
CA GLU A 136 10.43 17.59 7.06
C GLU A 136 10.92 16.21 6.55
N VAL A 137 12.01 15.67 7.11
CA VAL A 137 12.45 14.29 6.84
C VAL A 137 11.34 13.31 7.19
N ASP A 138 10.76 13.41 8.39
CA ASP A 138 9.70 12.51 8.85
C ASP A 138 8.46 12.61 7.93
N ARG A 139 8.09 13.82 7.50
CA ARG A 139 6.99 14.06 6.55
C ARG A 139 7.25 13.39 5.20
N LEU A 140 8.47 13.50 4.67
CA LEU A 140 8.85 12.93 3.38
C LEU A 140 8.95 11.40 3.44
N GLU A 141 9.49 10.82 4.52
CA GLU A 141 9.50 9.38 4.73
C GLU A 141 8.09 8.80 4.87
N GLU A 142 7.19 9.50 5.57
CA GLU A 142 5.77 9.11 5.63
C GLU A 142 5.12 9.15 4.24
N ARG A 143 5.37 10.20 3.45
CA ARG A 143 4.87 10.29 2.06
C ARG A 143 5.40 9.15 1.20
N LYS A 144 6.67 8.78 1.36
CA LYS A 144 7.28 7.62 0.70
C LYS A 144 6.60 6.32 1.09
N MET A 145 6.36 6.10 2.39
CA MET A 145 5.67 4.91 2.90
C MET A 145 4.24 4.82 2.36
N GLN A 146 3.50 5.92 2.35
CA GLN A 146 2.14 5.98 1.77
C GLN A 146 2.14 5.68 0.27
N ASN A 147 3.15 6.15 -0.48
CA ASN A 147 3.29 5.82 -1.90
C ASN A 147 3.58 4.32 -2.10
N LEU A 148 4.51 3.75 -1.33
CA LEU A 148 4.81 2.31 -1.38
C LEU A 148 3.58 1.48 -1.04
N LYS A 149 2.82 1.87 -0.01
CA LYS A 149 1.56 1.23 0.36
C LYS A 149 0.58 1.18 -0.79
N LYS A 150 0.31 2.32 -1.44
CA LYS A 150 -0.61 2.39 -2.59
C LYS A 150 -0.16 1.49 -3.73
N LEU A 151 1.14 1.46 -4.04
CA LEU A 151 1.69 0.60 -5.09
C LEU A 151 1.53 -0.88 -4.73
N ILE A 152 1.92 -1.28 -3.52
CA ILE A 152 1.79 -2.67 -3.06
C ILE A 152 0.33 -3.11 -3.03
N GLU A 153 -0.59 -2.28 -2.55
CA GLU A 153 -2.03 -2.57 -2.56
C GLU A 153 -2.56 -2.73 -3.99
N ALA A 154 -2.14 -1.88 -4.93
CA ALA A 154 -2.49 -2.04 -6.34
C ALA A 154 -1.95 -3.35 -6.92
N THR A 155 -0.67 -3.69 -6.66
CA THR A 155 -0.08 -4.96 -7.11
C THR A 155 -0.76 -6.17 -6.47
N ARG A 156 -1.19 -6.08 -5.20
CA ARG A 156 -1.98 -7.14 -4.53
C ARG A 156 -3.34 -7.36 -5.20
N VAL A 157 -4.00 -6.29 -5.60
CA VAL A 157 -5.25 -6.40 -6.38
C VAL A 157 -4.99 -7.06 -7.73
N GLU A 158 -3.90 -6.70 -8.43
CA GLU A 158 -3.51 -7.32 -9.70
C GLU A 158 -3.17 -8.81 -9.52
N LEU A 159 -2.41 -9.16 -8.47
CA LEU A 159 -2.10 -10.54 -8.11
C LEU A 159 -3.36 -11.35 -7.85
N ALA A 160 -4.31 -10.81 -7.07
CA ALA A 160 -5.58 -11.47 -6.80
C ALA A 160 -6.38 -11.73 -8.09
N GLN A 161 -6.42 -10.76 -9.01
CA GLN A 161 -7.06 -10.93 -10.31
C GLN A 161 -6.38 -12.03 -11.14
N HIS A 162 -5.06 -12.06 -11.19
CA HIS A 162 -4.36 -13.11 -11.93
C HIS A 162 -4.48 -14.49 -11.25
N TRP A 163 -4.54 -14.55 -9.91
CA TRP A 163 -4.85 -15.78 -9.19
C TRP A 163 -6.25 -16.30 -9.54
N ASP A 164 -7.24 -15.42 -9.66
CA ASP A 164 -8.57 -15.79 -10.12
C ASP A 164 -8.55 -16.29 -11.57
N GLN A 165 -7.81 -15.61 -12.46
CA GLN A 165 -7.69 -16.00 -13.87
C GLN A 165 -6.97 -17.34 -14.06
N CYS A 166 -6.00 -17.66 -13.20
CA CYS A 166 -5.25 -18.91 -13.22
C CYS A 166 -5.90 -19.99 -12.34
N PHE A 167 -7.07 -19.74 -11.74
CA PHE A 167 -7.78 -20.65 -10.84
C PHE A 167 -6.94 -21.17 -9.65
N TYR A 168 -6.14 -20.29 -9.05
CA TYR A 168 -5.30 -20.64 -7.90
C TYR A 168 -6.15 -21.03 -6.68
N SER A 169 -5.77 -22.13 -6.02
CA SER A 169 -6.37 -22.57 -4.76
C SER A 169 -6.03 -21.63 -3.61
N GLN A 170 -6.81 -21.70 -2.53
CA GLN A 170 -6.55 -20.91 -1.32
C GLN A 170 -5.16 -21.20 -0.73
N GLU A 171 -4.73 -22.45 -0.73
CA GLU A 171 -3.39 -22.85 -0.24
C GLU A 171 -2.28 -22.27 -1.11
N GLN A 172 -2.44 -22.25 -2.43
CA GLN A 172 -1.48 -21.64 -3.36
C GLN A 172 -1.36 -20.13 -3.15
N ARG A 173 -2.48 -19.44 -2.91
CA ARG A 173 -2.48 -18.00 -2.58
C ARG A 173 -1.76 -17.74 -1.25
N GLN A 174 -2.01 -18.58 -0.24
CA GLN A 174 -1.39 -18.48 1.08
C GLN A 174 0.11 -18.80 1.07
N ALA A 175 0.59 -19.58 0.10
CA ALA A 175 2.02 -19.86 -0.06
C ALA A 175 2.85 -18.59 -0.30
N PHE A 176 2.25 -17.53 -0.88
CA PHE A 176 2.88 -16.23 -1.01
C PHE A 176 2.67 -15.38 0.26
N ALA A 177 3.41 -15.72 1.33
CA ALA A 177 3.37 -15.02 2.61
C ALA A 177 3.49 -13.47 2.54
N PRO A 178 4.31 -12.87 1.64
CA PRO A 178 4.42 -11.41 1.52
C PRO A 178 3.09 -10.70 1.20
N PHE A 179 2.09 -11.41 0.68
CA PHE A 179 0.75 -10.86 0.43
C PHE A 179 0.07 -10.31 1.68
N HIS A 180 0.36 -10.87 2.86
CA HIS A 180 -0.28 -10.48 4.12
C HIS A 180 0.59 -9.58 4.99
N ALA A 181 1.76 -9.16 4.51
CA ALA A 181 2.64 -8.27 5.27
C ALA A 181 2.01 -6.89 5.46
N GLU A 182 2.09 -6.34 6.68
CA GLU A 182 1.59 -5.00 7.02
C GLU A 182 2.70 -3.93 6.96
N GLU A 183 3.96 -4.35 6.83
CA GLU A 183 5.11 -3.45 6.79
C GLU A 183 5.49 -3.11 5.34
N TYR A 184 5.19 -1.87 4.93
CA TYR A 184 5.41 -1.38 3.57
C TYR A 184 6.85 -0.93 3.36
N THR A 185 7.68 -1.86 2.88
CA THR A 185 9.09 -1.61 2.53
C THR A 185 9.33 -1.69 1.04
N GLU A 186 10.43 -1.10 0.56
CA GLU A 186 10.84 -1.23 -0.85
C GLU A 186 11.11 -2.69 -1.24
N ASN A 187 11.67 -3.48 -0.32
CA ASN A 187 11.88 -4.92 -0.54
C ASN A 187 10.53 -5.65 -0.70
N LEU A 188 9.50 -5.27 0.06
CA LEU A 188 8.17 -5.86 -0.10
C LEU A 188 7.59 -5.55 -1.48
N LEU A 189 7.76 -4.34 -1.99
CA LEU A 189 7.33 -3.99 -3.35
C LEU A 189 8.05 -4.83 -4.40
N GLN A 190 9.37 -4.99 -4.29
CA GLN A 190 10.16 -5.82 -5.21
C GLN A 190 9.70 -7.29 -5.23
N LEU A 191 9.35 -7.86 -4.08
CA LEU A 191 8.79 -9.21 -4.00
C LEU A 191 7.44 -9.32 -4.72
N HIS A 192 6.57 -8.32 -4.59
CA HIS A 192 5.29 -8.28 -5.30
C HIS A 192 5.49 -8.11 -6.81
N ASP A 193 6.42 -7.24 -7.23
CA ASP A 193 6.75 -7.00 -8.64
C ASP A 193 7.35 -8.24 -9.30
N ALA A 194 8.21 -8.98 -8.60
CA ALA A 194 8.75 -10.25 -9.10
C ALA A 194 7.65 -11.30 -9.24
N GLU A 195 6.76 -11.39 -8.26
CA GLU A 195 5.67 -12.37 -8.25
C GLU A 195 4.63 -12.08 -9.33
N ILE A 196 4.25 -10.81 -9.55
CA ILE A 196 3.31 -10.44 -10.61
C ILE A 196 3.90 -10.72 -11.99
N VAL A 197 5.19 -10.45 -12.21
CA VAL A 197 5.86 -10.77 -13.48
C VAL A 197 5.89 -12.29 -13.69
N ARG A 198 6.24 -13.06 -12.66
CA ARG A 198 6.21 -14.54 -12.72
C ARG A 198 4.82 -15.05 -13.09
N LEU A 199 3.78 -14.51 -12.44
CA LEU A 199 2.40 -14.94 -12.64
C LEU A 199 1.87 -14.53 -14.01
N ARG A 200 2.20 -13.35 -14.50
CA ARG A 200 1.86 -12.90 -15.87
C ARG A 200 2.51 -13.76 -16.93
N ASN A 201 3.80 -14.07 -16.79
CA ASN A 201 4.49 -14.98 -17.71
C ASN A 201 3.87 -16.37 -17.68
N TYR A 202 3.50 -16.87 -16.50
CA TYR A 202 2.81 -18.14 -16.36
C TYR A 202 1.42 -18.14 -17.02
N TYR A 203 0.65 -17.05 -16.84
CA TYR A 203 -0.65 -16.90 -17.48
C TYR A 203 -0.53 -16.85 -19.00
N GLU A 204 0.37 -16.03 -19.56
CA GLU A 204 0.54 -15.91 -21.01
C GLU A 204 1.02 -17.23 -21.65
N ALA A 205 1.90 -17.97 -20.98
CA ALA A 205 2.36 -19.28 -21.46
C ALA A 205 1.23 -20.33 -21.53
N HIS A 206 0.21 -20.21 -20.69
CA HIS A 206 -0.89 -21.20 -20.57
C HIS A 206 -2.26 -20.58 -20.85
N ARG A 207 -2.27 -19.46 -21.58
CA ARG A 207 -3.44 -18.63 -21.74
C ARG A 207 -4.59 -19.36 -22.41
N GLU A 208 -4.29 -20.12 -23.47
CA GLU A 208 -5.30 -20.89 -24.22
C GLU A 208 -6.03 -21.88 -23.31
N LEU A 209 -5.28 -22.61 -22.46
CA LEU A 209 -5.83 -23.55 -21.50
C LEU A 209 -6.77 -22.87 -20.50
N PHE A 210 -6.37 -21.73 -19.93
CA PHE A 210 -7.22 -20.97 -19.00
C PHE A 210 -8.46 -20.38 -19.67
N GLU A 211 -8.33 -19.89 -20.91
CA GLU A 211 -9.46 -19.40 -21.69
C GLU A 211 -10.47 -20.53 -21.98
N ASP A 212 -9.99 -21.72 -22.31
CA ASP A 212 -10.85 -22.88 -22.60
C ASP A 212 -11.55 -23.40 -21.33
N VAL A 213 -10.86 -23.43 -20.18
CA VAL A 213 -11.48 -23.72 -18.88
C VAL A 213 -12.60 -22.72 -18.58
N ARG A 214 -12.36 -21.43 -18.80
CA ARG A 214 -13.37 -20.38 -18.60
C ARG A 214 -14.55 -20.54 -19.55
N LYS A 215 -14.31 -20.82 -20.83
CA LYS A 215 -15.37 -21.09 -21.82
C LYS A 215 -16.22 -22.29 -21.40
N TRP A 216 -15.60 -23.33 -20.83
CA TRP A 216 -16.33 -24.48 -20.31
C TRP A 216 -17.21 -24.09 -19.11
N GLU A 217 -16.67 -23.37 -18.12
CA GLU A 217 -17.46 -22.91 -16.95
C GLU A 217 -18.64 -22.01 -17.35
N GLU A 218 -18.45 -21.08 -18.28
CA GLU A 218 -19.51 -20.21 -18.80
C GLU A 218 -20.57 -21.03 -19.54
N SER A 219 -20.15 -21.97 -20.39
CA SER A 219 -21.05 -22.88 -21.12
C SER A 219 -21.85 -23.76 -20.17
N TRP A 220 -21.21 -24.25 -19.10
CA TRP A 220 -21.84 -25.07 -18.06
C TRP A 220 -22.87 -24.26 -17.27
N ARG A 221 -22.51 -23.05 -16.84
CA ARG A 221 -23.42 -22.13 -16.13
C ARG A 221 -24.64 -21.79 -16.97
N LEU A 222 -24.45 -21.48 -18.25
CA LEU A 222 -25.53 -21.17 -19.19
C LEU A 222 -26.41 -22.41 -19.43
N PHE A 223 -25.82 -23.60 -19.53
CA PHE A 223 -26.56 -24.86 -19.63
C PHE A 223 -27.45 -25.08 -18.40
N LEU A 224 -26.94 -24.90 -17.18
CA LEU A 224 -27.71 -24.99 -15.94
C LEU A 224 -28.84 -23.94 -15.87
N GLU A 225 -28.60 -22.73 -16.37
CA GLU A 225 -29.63 -21.69 -16.44
C GLU A 225 -30.79 -22.10 -17.37
N PHE A 226 -30.48 -22.58 -18.58
CA PHE A 226 -31.51 -23.07 -19.50
C PHE A 226 -32.23 -24.31 -18.96
N GLU A 227 -31.53 -25.17 -18.23
CA GLU A 227 -32.16 -26.30 -17.54
C GLU A 227 -33.17 -25.88 -16.49
N ARG A 228 -32.82 -24.89 -15.66
CA ARG A 228 -33.70 -24.34 -14.64
C ARG A 228 -34.93 -23.70 -15.26
N LYS A 229 -34.74 -22.89 -16.32
CA LYS A 229 -35.84 -22.29 -17.08
C LYS A 229 -36.75 -23.35 -17.72
N ALA A 230 -36.19 -24.46 -18.20
CA ALA A 230 -36.96 -25.56 -18.76
C ALA A 230 -37.78 -26.33 -17.72
N SER A 231 -37.33 -26.37 -16.46
CA SER A 231 -38.03 -27.02 -15.35
C SER A 231 -39.13 -26.15 -14.69
N ASP A 232 -39.23 -24.87 -15.02
CA ASP A 232 -40.23 -23.95 -14.46
C ASP A 232 -41.66 -24.24 -14.99
N PRO A 233 -42.64 -24.57 -14.13
CA PRO A 233 -44.03 -24.78 -14.54
C PRO A 233 -44.69 -23.55 -15.19
N ASN A 234 -44.25 -22.33 -14.86
CA ASN A 234 -44.79 -21.07 -15.38
C ASN A 234 -44.21 -20.67 -16.75
N ARG A 235 -43.32 -21.49 -17.31
CA ARG A 235 -42.58 -21.22 -18.56
C ARG A 235 -43.49 -20.94 -19.77
N PHE A 236 -44.69 -21.51 -19.81
CA PHE A 236 -45.63 -21.39 -20.93
C PHE A 236 -46.34 -20.02 -21.03
N THR A 237 -46.09 -19.11 -20.10
CA THR A 237 -46.62 -17.73 -20.15
C THR A 237 -45.88 -16.84 -21.15
N ASN A 238 -44.67 -17.25 -21.59
CA ASN A 238 -43.87 -16.51 -22.56
C ASN A 238 -44.38 -16.71 -24.01
N ARG A 239 -45.08 -15.70 -24.55
CA ARG A 239 -45.44 -15.62 -25.97
C ARG A 239 -44.23 -15.19 -26.81
N GLY A 240 -44.06 -15.74 -28.03
CA GLY A 240 -43.10 -15.22 -29.02
C GLY A 240 -41.92 -16.14 -29.43
N GLY A 241 -41.99 -17.45 -29.23
CA GLY A 241 -41.00 -18.40 -29.78
C GLY A 241 -39.66 -18.46 -29.04
N ASN A 242 -39.52 -17.77 -27.90
CA ASN A 242 -38.31 -17.83 -27.07
C ASN A 242 -38.04 -19.22 -26.50
N LEU A 243 -39.06 -20.00 -26.12
CA LEU A 243 -38.87 -21.39 -25.65
C LEU A 243 -38.11 -22.26 -26.67
N LEU A 244 -38.41 -22.11 -27.96
CA LEU A 244 -37.77 -22.89 -29.01
C LEU A 244 -36.30 -22.48 -29.20
N LYS A 245 -36.01 -21.18 -29.05
CA LYS A 245 -34.63 -20.65 -29.10
C LYS A 245 -33.81 -21.17 -27.92
N GLU A 246 -34.37 -21.13 -26.72
CA GLU A 246 -33.74 -21.67 -25.50
C GLU A 246 -33.47 -23.17 -25.63
N GLU A 247 -34.44 -23.96 -26.12
CA GLU A 247 -34.28 -25.40 -26.29
C GLU A 247 -33.20 -25.73 -27.34
N LYS A 248 -33.16 -24.96 -28.44
CA LYS A 248 -32.13 -25.11 -29.48
C LYS A 248 -30.74 -24.75 -28.95
N GLN A 249 -30.63 -23.69 -28.14
CA GLN A 249 -29.37 -23.30 -27.49
C GLN A 249 -28.92 -24.33 -26.47
N ARG A 250 -29.83 -24.86 -25.64
CA ARG A 250 -29.56 -25.95 -24.71
C ARG A 250 -29.06 -27.21 -25.42
N ALA A 251 -29.74 -27.63 -26.49
CA ALA A 251 -29.33 -28.79 -27.28
C ALA A 251 -27.96 -28.58 -27.95
N LYS A 252 -27.63 -27.34 -28.34
CA LYS A 252 -26.29 -26.97 -28.82
C LYS A 252 -25.26 -27.11 -27.71
N LEU A 253 -25.51 -26.55 -26.53
CA LEU A 253 -24.63 -26.62 -25.36
C LEU A 253 -24.38 -28.06 -24.93
N GLN A 254 -25.40 -28.91 -24.93
CA GLN A 254 -25.28 -30.33 -24.59
C GLN A 254 -24.39 -31.11 -25.57
N LYS A 255 -24.22 -30.62 -26.81
CA LYS A 255 -23.29 -31.20 -27.79
C LYS A 255 -21.91 -30.55 -27.78
N THR A 256 -21.79 -29.29 -27.39
CA THR A 256 -20.51 -28.58 -27.35
C THR A 256 -19.75 -28.82 -26.05
N LEU A 257 -20.43 -29.00 -24.91
CA LEU A 257 -19.79 -29.28 -23.63
C LEU A 257 -18.88 -30.53 -23.68
N PRO A 258 -19.34 -31.71 -24.14
CA PRO A 258 -18.46 -32.88 -24.24
C PRO A 258 -17.27 -32.68 -25.19
N LYS A 259 -17.43 -31.88 -26.25
CA LYS A 259 -16.34 -31.58 -27.19
C LYS A 259 -15.28 -30.69 -26.54
N LEU A 260 -15.71 -29.68 -25.78
CA LEU A 260 -14.81 -28.83 -25.01
C LEU A 260 -14.09 -29.66 -23.92
N GLU A 261 -14.77 -30.62 -23.30
CA GLU A 261 -14.18 -31.53 -22.31
C GLU A 261 -13.11 -32.44 -22.93
N GLU A 262 -13.34 -32.99 -24.13
CA GLU A 262 -12.33 -33.79 -24.86
C GLU A 262 -11.11 -32.95 -25.27
N GLU A 263 -11.34 -31.72 -25.76
CA GLU A 263 -10.28 -30.78 -26.15
C GLU A 263 -9.44 -30.35 -24.94
N LEU A 264 -10.10 -29.95 -23.84
CA LEU A 264 -9.44 -29.62 -22.58
C LEU A 264 -8.67 -30.79 -22.00
N LYS A 265 -9.21 -32.01 -22.07
CA LYS A 265 -8.51 -33.21 -21.61
C LYS A 265 -7.20 -33.42 -22.38
N ALA A 266 -7.22 -33.29 -23.70
CA ALA A 266 -6.02 -33.43 -24.53
C ALA A 266 -4.97 -32.34 -24.23
N GLN A 267 -5.41 -31.09 -24.08
CA GLN A 267 -4.52 -29.98 -23.73
C GLN A 267 -3.90 -30.15 -22.33
N ILE A 268 -4.69 -30.59 -21.34
CA ILE A 268 -4.20 -30.84 -19.97
C ILE A 268 -3.19 -31.98 -19.97
N GLU A 269 -3.45 -33.10 -20.65
CA GLU A 269 -2.52 -34.22 -20.72
C GLU A 269 -1.17 -33.83 -21.35
N LEU A 270 -1.19 -33.01 -22.41
CA LEU A 270 0.03 -32.44 -23.00
C LEU A 270 0.76 -31.54 -22.00
N TRP A 271 0.02 -30.66 -21.31
CA TRP A 271 0.60 -29.75 -20.33
C TRP A 271 1.26 -30.49 -19.16
N GLU A 272 0.60 -31.52 -18.62
CA GLU A 272 1.11 -32.33 -17.51
C GLU A 272 2.39 -33.10 -17.92
N GLN A 273 2.48 -33.54 -19.18
CA GLN A 273 3.68 -34.17 -19.74
C GLN A 273 4.84 -33.18 -19.86
N GLU A 274 4.59 -31.98 -20.38
CA GLU A 274 5.61 -30.94 -20.56
C GLU A 274 6.14 -30.40 -19.23
N HIS A 275 5.26 -30.18 -18.26
CA HIS A 275 5.60 -29.51 -17.01
C HIS A 275 5.86 -30.47 -15.85
N SER A 276 5.60 -31.77 -16.03
CA SER A 276 5.73 -32.82 -14.99
C SER A 276 5.03 -32.44 -13.67
N LYS A 277 3.90 -31.72 -13.79
CA LYS A 277 3.07 -31.24 -12.68
C LYS A 277 1.61 -31.53 -13.02
N THR A 278 0.78 -31.70 -12.00
CA THR A 278 -0.66 -31.88 -12.17
C THR A 278 -1.35 -30.54 -12.38
N PHE A 279 -2.24 -30.45 -13.36
CA PHE A 279 -3.02 -29.24 -13.60
C PHE A 279 -4.17 -29.16 -12.61
N LEU A 280 -4.12 -28.17 -11.71
CA LEU A 280 -5.09 -27.99 -10.64
C LEU A 280 -5.89 -26.70 -10.89
N VAL A 281 -7.22 -26.82 -10.81
CA VAL A 281 -8.19 -25.73 -10.85
C VAL A 281 -8.83 -25.68 -9.47
N ASN A 282 -8.65 -24.57 -8.74
CA ASN A 282 -9.11 -24.40 -7.35
C ASN A 282 -8.63 -25.49 -6.38
N GLY A 283 -7.50 -26.15 -6.67
CA GLY A 283 -6.92 -27.21 -5.84
C GLY A 283 -7.37 -28.63 -6.18
N GLN A 284 -8.20 -28.82 -7.21
CA GLN A 284 -8.63 -30.12 -7.70
C GLN A 284 -8.24 -30.30 -9.17
N LYS A 285 -8.07 -31.55 -9.65
CA LYS A 285 -7.89 -31.78 -11.08
C LYS A 285 -9.15 -31.38 -11.84
N PHE A 286 -8.97 -30.60 -12.91
CA PHE A 286 -10.10 -30.07 -13.67
C PHE A 286 -11.07 -31.16 -14.16
N MET A 287 -10.55 -32.29 -14.66
CA MET A 287 -11.41 -33.39 -15.14
C MET A 287 -12.21 -34.08 -14.03
N GLU A 288 -11.70 -34.11 -12.80
CA GLU A 288 -12.43 -34.63 -11.64
C GLU A 288 -13.57 -33.67 -11.27
N TYR A 289 -13.28 -32.37 -11.25
CA TYR A 289 -14.29 -31.32 -11.02
C TYR A 289 -15.42 -31.39 -12.07
N VAL A 290 -15.08 -31.51 -13.37
CA VAL A 290 -16.06 -31.67 -14.45
C VAL A 290 -16.96 -32.89 -14.21
N ALA A 291 -16.37 -34.04 -13.85
CA ALA A 291 -17.12 -35.27 -13.59
C ALA A 291 -18.06 -35.10 -12.38
N GLU A 292 -17.61 -34.45 -11.31
CA GLU A 292 -18.44 -34.14 -10.15
C GLU A 292 -19.61 -33.23 -10.49
N GLN A 293 -19.41 -32.19 -11.32
CA GLN A 293 -20.49 -31.31 -11.76
C GLN A 293 -21.57 -32.08 -12.54
N TRP A 294 -21.17 -32.99 -13.43
CA TRP A 294 -22.10 -33.85 -14.15
C TRP A 294 -22.86 -34.81 -13.23
N GLU A 295 -22.18 -35.43 -12.27
CA GLU A 295 -22.81 -36.37 -11.34
C GLU A 295 -23.77 -35.66 -10.38
N MET A 296 -23.39 -34.51 -9.83
CA MET A 296 -24.28 -33.66 -9.04
C MET A 296 -25.55 -33.31 -9.82
N ARG A 297 -25.39 -32.93 -11.09
CA ARG A 297 -26.53 -32.60 -11.94
C ARG A 297 -27.42 -33.80 -12.24
N ARG A 298 -26.82 -34.98 -12.42
CA ARG A 298 -27.55 -36.23 -12.62
C ARG A 298 -28.39 -36.56 -11.38
N LEU A 299 -27.80 -36.47 -10.18
CA LEU A 299 -28.49 -36.70 -8.91
C LEU A 299 -29.64 -35.71 -8.68
N GLU A 300 -29.45 -34.43 -8.99
CA GLU A 300 -30.53 -33.44 -8.93
C GLU A 300 -31.70 -33.80 -9.86
N ARG A 301 -31.41 -34.18 -11.11
CA ARG A 301 -32.46 -34.61 -12.05
C ARG A 301 -33.18 -35.87 -11.57
N GLU A 302 -32.48 -36.81 -10.93
CA GLU A 302 -33.08 -37.99 -10.34
C GLU A 302 -33.98 -37.64 -9.15
N ARG A 303 -33.54 -36.75 -8.26
CA ARG A 303 -34.34 -36.21 -7.14
C ARG A 303 -35.60 -35.49 -7.65
N ASP A 304 -35.47 -34.61 -8.63
CA ASP A 304 -36.59 -33.89 -9.23
C ASP A 304 -37.61 -34.85 -9.86
N ARG A 305 -37.15 -35.94 -10.50
CA ARG A 305 -38.04 -36.99 -11.03
C ARG A 305 -38.77 -37.71 -9.90
N GLN A 306 -38.08 -38.09 -8.83
CA GLN A 306 -38.70 -38.75 -7.68
C GLN A 306 -39.73 -37.85 -7.00
N GLU A 307 -39.42 -36.56 -6.80
CA GLU A 307 -40.38 -35.58 -6.27
C GLU A 307 -41.60 -35.42 -7.15
N ARG A 308 -41.43 -35.35 -8.47
CA ARG A 308 -42.57 -35.31 -9.41
C ARG A 308 -43.42 -36.57 -9.34
N GLN A 309 -42.81 -37.74 -9.24
CA GLN A 309 -43.53 -39.00 -9.07
C GLN A 309 -44.29 -39.06 -7.74
N LEU A 310 -43.69 -38.59 -6.65
CA LEU A 310 -44.33 -38.49 -5.34
C LEU A 310 -45.50 -37.50 -5.35
N LYS A 311 -45.34 -36.34 -5.98
CA LYS A 311 -46.42 -35.36 -6.17
C LYS A 311 -47.56 -35.95 -7.00
N TYR A 312 -47.24 -36.65 -8.08
CA TYR A 312 -48.23 -37.34 -8.91
C TYR A 312 -48.96 -38.42 -8.11
N LYS A 313 -48.25 -39.29 -7.38
CA LYS A 313 -48.87 -40.32 -6.52
C LYS A 313 -49.78 -39.70 -5.45
N LYS A 314 -49.32 -38.66 -4.74
CA LYS A 314 -50.15 -37.93 -3.75
C LYS A 314 -51.38 -37.30 -4.40
N GLN A 315 -51.24 -36.73 -5.60
CA GLN A 315 -52.37 -36.15 -6.33
C GLN A 315 -53.39 -37.24 -6.72
N THR A 316 -52.93 -38.37 -7.26
CA THR A 316 -53.81 -39.50 -7.60
C THR A 316 -54.48 -40.09 -6.35
N GLU A 317 -53.76 -40.19 -5.22
CA GLU A 317 -54.33 -40.61 -3.93
C GLU A 317 -55.40 -39.62 -3.44
N THR A 318 -55.16 -38.31 -3.51
CA THR A 318 -56.17 -37.31 -3.15
C THR A 318 -57.38 -37.32 -4.08
N GLU A 319 -57.20 -37.58 -5.38
CA GLU A 319 -58.31 -37.71 -6.34
C GLU A 319 -59.14 -38.98 -6.09
N MET A 320 -58.49 -40.09 -5.69
CA MET A 320 -59.19 -41.32 -5.29
C MET A 320 -59.94 -41.18 -3.96
N LEU A 321 -59.41 -40.42 -2.99
CA LEU A 321 -60.07 -40.19 -1.69
C LEU A 321 -61.20 -39.15 -1.74
N CYS A 322 -61.08 -38.10 -2.55
CA CYS A 322 -62.07 -37.02 -2.57
C CYS A 322 -63.18 -37.18 -3.62
N GLY A 323 -63.09 -38.15 -4.53
CA GLY A 323 -64.05 -38.35 -5.61
C GLY A 323 -63.98 -37.21 -6.65
N SER A 324 -63.80 -37.58 -7.91
CA SER A 324 -63.65 -36.65 -9.03
C SER A 324 -64.62 -35.46 -8.98
N ALA A 325 -64.11 -34.24 -8.78
CA ALA A 325 -64.90 -33.04 -9.00
C ALA A 325 -65.42 -33.05 -10.45
N GLN A 326 -66.74 -33.07 -10.59
CA GLN A 326 -67.47 -33.20 -11.84
C GLN A 326 -66.97 -32.17 -12.86
N THR A 327 -66.40 -32.64 -13.98
CA THR A 327 -66.04 -31.77 -15.11
C THR A 327 -67.27 -30.99 -15.60
N PRO A 328 -67.20 -29.66 -15.82
CA PRO A 328 -68.36 -28.89 -16.23
C PRO A 328 -68.81 -29.28 -17.64
N ARG A 329 -70.01 -29.89 -17.70
CA ARG A 329 -70.75 -30.15 -18.96
C ARG A 329 -70.94 -28.85 -19.73
N LYS A 330 -70.49 -28.80 -20.99
CA LYS A 330 -70.82 -27.76 -21.98
C LYS A 330 -72.35 -27.54 -22.02
N ARG A 331 -72.81 -26.35 -21.62
CA ARG A 331 -74.18 -25.87 -21.88
C ARG A 331 -74.39 -25.75 -23.40
N ARG A 332 -75.33 -26.52 -23.95
CA ARG A 332 -75.97 -26.22 -25.26
C ARG A 332 -76.77 -24.93 -25.09
N GLY A 333 -76.28 -23.82 -25.65
CA GLY A 333 -77.03 -22.57 -25.78
C GLY A 333 -77.99 -22.64 -26.97
N MET A 334 -79.23 -22.24 -26.73
CA MET A 334 -80.36 -22.23 -27.66
C MET A 334 -80.11 -21.32 -28.87
N ALA A 335 -80.64 -21.73 -30.03
CA ALA A 335 -80.71 -20.93 -31.25
C ALA A 335 -81.58 -19.67 -31.05
N PRO A 336 -81.18 -18.49 -31.56
CA PRO A 336 -82.04 -17.31 -31.59
C PRO A 336 -83.05 -17.40 -32.75
N LYS A 337 -84.33 -17.16 -32.46
CA LYS A 337 -85.39 -16.97 -33.45
C LYS A 337 -85.15 -15.68 -34.23
N THR A 338 -85.14 -15.79 -35.54
CA THR A 338 -85.28 -14.72 -36.52
C THR A 338 -86.67 -14.08 -36.41
N GLN A 339 -86.74 -12.76 -36.25
CA GLN A 339 -87.89 -11.96 -36.68
C GLN A 339 -87.41 -10.91 -37.69
N SER A 340 -87.88 -11.11 -38.91
CA SER A 340 -87.85 -10.22 -40.06
C SER A 340 -88.78 -9.01 -39.89
N LYS A 341 -88.34 -7.84 -40.36
CA LYS A 341 -89.07 -6.84 -41.19
C LYS A 341 -88.15 -5.62 -41.33
N ALA A 342 -87.55 -5.32 -42.49
CA ALA A 342 -88.10 -4.89 -43.80
C ALA A 342 -88.48 -3.40 -43.87
N HIS A 343 -88.11 -2.82 -45.02
CA HIS A 343 -88.35 -1.49 -45.58
C HIS A 343 -87.34 -0.40 -45.19
N LYS A 344 -86.78 0.38 -46.13
CA LYS A 344 -87.26 0.77 -47.46
C LYS A 344 -86.11 0.95 -48.44
#